data_AF-A0A3N5PFK4-F1
#
_entry.id   AF-A0A3N5PFK4-F1
#
_cell.length_a   1.000
_cell.length_b   1.000
_cell.length_c   1.000
_cell.angle_alpha   90.00
_cell.angle_beta   90.00
_cell.angle_gamma   90.00
#
_symmetry.space_group_name_H-M   'P 1'
#
loop_
_entity.id
_entity.type
_entity.pdbx_description
1 polymer ?
#
loop_
_entity_poly.entity_id
_entity_poly.type
_entity_poly.pdbx_seq_one_letter_code
_entity_poly.pdbx_strand_id
1 'polypeptide(L)'
;MARGWDSKAVEDQQAAAETEKLNRSKPAVTAEERERQARREVLLLARAKLVNDLAAAGDERYRTMLEQAIAHLDRELVSTDQ
;
A
#
# COMPACT_ATOMS: atom_id res chain seq x y z
N MET A 1 -6.29 6.00 -24.75
CA MET A 1 -6.10 6.87 -23.57
C MET A 1 -7.01 6.49 -22.39
N ALA A 2 -7.29 5.19 -22.19
CA ALA A 2 -7.79 4.70 -20.90
C ALA A 2 -6.59 4.13 -20.17
N ARG A 3 -6.12 4.82 -19.13
CA ARG A 3 -4.96 4.44 -18.34
C ARG A 3 -5.36 3.28 -17.43
N GLY A 4 -5.46 2.10 -18.02
CA GLY A 4 -5.58 0.84 -17.31
C GLY A 4 -4.22 0.46 -16.73
N TRP A 5 -3.94 0.93 -15.53
CA TRP A 5 -2.87 0.59 -14.59
C TRP A 5 -3.54 0.92 -13.25
N ASP A 6 -3.75 0.04 -12.27
CA ASP A 6 -2.99 -1.13 -11.91
C ASP A 6 -3.81 -1.90 -10.87
N SER A 7 -4.62 -2.87 -11.31
CA SER A 7 -5.31 -3.81 -10.39
C SER A 7 -5.08 -5.26 -10.83
N LYS A 8 -4.06 -5.49 -11.68
CA LYS A 8 -3.69 -6.82 -12.15
C LYS A 8 -2.42 -7.35 -11.48
N ALA A 9 -1.76 -6.55 -10.65
CA ALA A 9 -0.56 -6.97 -9.91
C ALA A 9 -0.84 -7.69 -8.58
N VAL A 10 -2.10 -8.00 -8.25
CA VAL A 10 -2.47 -8.61 -6.94
C VAL A 10 -2.61 -10.14 -7.01
N GLU A 11 -2.73 -10.76 -8.19
CA GLU A 11 -2.88 -12.23 -8.31
C GLU A 11 -1.60 -12.96 -8.77
N ASP A 12 -0.65 -12.30 -9.44
CA ASP A 12 0.50 -13.00 -10.06
C ASP A 12 1.63 -13.39 -9.09
N GLN A 13 1.59 -12.98 -7.81
CA GLN A 13 2.58 -13.38 -6.81
C GLN A 13 2.24 -14.65 -6.02
N GLN A 14 1.14 -15.35 -6.37
CA GLN A 14 0.77 -16.60 -5.69
C GLN A 14 1.50 -17.84 -6.24
N ALA A 15 1.89 -17.86 -7.51
CA ALA A 15 2.40 -19.10 -8.13
C ALA A 15 3.84 -19.48 -7.76
N ALA A 16 4.65 -18.55 -7.24
CA ALA A 16 6.06 -18.81 -6.91
C ALA A 16 6.29 -19.27 -5.45
N ALA A 17 5.31 -19.09 -4.56
CA ALA A 17 5.47 -19.35 -3.12
C ALA A 17 5.22 -20.81 -2.70
N GLU A 18 4.74 -21.67 -3.60
CA GLU A 18 4.39 -23.04 -3.28
C GLU A 18 5.54 -24.03 -3.48
N THR A 19 6.53 -23.71 -4.32
CA THR A 19 7.64 -24.60 -4.67
C THR A 19 8.84 -24.51 -3.72
N GLU A 20 8.97 -23.46 -2.92
CA GLU A 20 10.07 -23.29 -1.93
C GLU A 20 9.78 -23.87 -0.53
N LYS A 21 8.62 -24.48 -0.30
CA LYS A 21 8.26 -25.03 1.04
C LYS A 21 9.04 -26.28 1.46
N LEU A 22 9.85 -26.87 0.59
CA LEU A 22 10.52 -28.15 0.85
C LEU A 22 11.88 -28.05 1.54
N ASN A 23 12.53 -26.87 1.57
CA ASN A 23 13.87 -26.76 2.11
C ASN A 23 14.08 -25.47 2.88
N ARG A 24 14.29 -25.59 4.20
CA ARG A 24 14.99 -24.66 5.11
C ARG A 24 14.10 -23.74 5.96
N SER A 25 13.86 -24.20 7.20
CA SER A 25 13.89 -23.45 8.47
C SER A 25 13.99 -21.91 8.43
N LYS A 26 13.00 -21.24 7.86
CA LYS A 26 12.66 -19.85 8.19
C LYS A 26 11.18 -19.84 8.57
N PRO A 27 10.76 -19.05 9.58
CA PRO A 27 9.34 -18.93 9.85
C PRO A 27 8.71 -18.41 8.55
N ALA A 28 7.89 -19.25 7.92
CA ALA A 28 7.11 -18.86 6.77
C ALA A 28 6.35 -17.60 7.20
N VAL A 29 6.50 -16.52 6.45
CA VAL A 29 5.71 -15.29 6.57
C VAL A 29 4.25 -15.73 6.72
N THR A 30 3.73 -15.66 7.95
CA THR A 30 2.41 -16.17 8.28
C THR A 30 1.37 -15.42 7.45
N ALA A 31 0.20 -15.98 7.23
CA ALA A 31 -0.84 -15.31 6.44
C ALA A 31 -1.14 -13.90 6.98
N GLU A 32 -1.07 -13.73 8.30
CA GLU A 32 -1.21 -12.45 9.01
C GLU A 32 -0.13 -11.44 8.65
N GLU A 33 1.14 -11.87 8.54
CA GLU A 33 2.26 -11.00 8.14
C GLU A 33 2.08 -10.51 6.70
N ARG A 34 1.63 -11.38 5.81
CA ARG A 34 1.32 -11.02 4.41
C ARG A 34 0.17 -10.02 4.33
N GLU A 35 -0.88 -10.25 5.11
CA GLU A 35 -2.02 -9.33 5.14
C GLU A 35 -1.61 -7.95 5.68
N ARG A 36 -0.78 -7.92 6.73
CA ARG A 36 -0.22 -6.67 7.27
C ARG A 36 0.61 -5.91 6.22
N GLN A 37 1.46 -6.62 5.49
CA GLN A 37 2.27 -6.04 4.41
C GLN A 37 1.38 -5.50 3.28
N ALA A 38 0.39 -6.27 2.83
CA ALA A 38 -0.54 -5.83 1.80
C ALA A 38 -1.33 -4.58 2.22
N ARG A 39 -1.84 -4.55 3.47
CA ARG A 39 -2.53 -3.37 4.02
C ARG A 39 -1.61 -2.14 4.05
N ARG A 40 -0.36 -2.32 4.49
CA ARG A 40 0.65 -1.26 4.51
C ARG A 40 0.96 -0.72 3.11
N GLU A 41 1.09 -1.60 2.12
CA GLU A 41 1.32 -1.22 0.72
C GLU A 41 0.17 -0.38 0.15
N VAL A 42 -1.08 -0.80 0.42
CA VAL A 42 -2.27 -0.04 0.00
C VAL A 42 -2.28 1.36 0.61
N LEU A 43 -1.99 1.49 1.91
CA LEU A 43 -1.93 2.77 2.58
C LEU A 43 -0.81 3.68 2.04
N LEU A 44 0.36 3.11 1.74
CA LEU A 44 1.47 3.85 1.13
C LEU A 44 1.13 4.35 -0.28
N LEU A 45 0.48 3.52 -1.09
CA LEU A 45 0.02 3.92 -2.43
C LEU A 45 -1.01 5.05 -2.36
N ALA A 46 -1.97 4.95 -1.45
CA ALA A 46 -2.96 6.00 -1.21
C ALA A 46 -2.29 7.32 -0.80
N ARG A 47 -1.33 7.26 0.13
CA ARG A 47 -0.55 8.43 0.56
C ARG A 47 0.21 9.06 -0.61
N ALA A 48 0.90 8.26 -1.41
CA ALA A 48 1.66 8.75 -2.56
C ALA A 48 0.76 9.46 -3.57
N LYS A 49 -0.45 8.93 -3.81
CA LYS A 49 -1.44 9.58 -4.66
C LYS A 49 -1.84 10.95 -4.12
N LEU A 50 -2.20 11.05 -2.84
CA LEU A 50 -2.61 12.32 -2.24
C LEU A 50 -1.49 13.37 -2.24
N VAL A 51 -0.23 12.96 -2.04
CA VAL A 51 0.92 13.84 -2.14
C VAL A 51 1.09 14.39 -3.57
N ASN A 52 0.90 13.54 -4.59
CA ASN A 52 0.93 13.98 -5.99
C ASN A 52 -0.23 14.93 -6.29
N ASP A 53 -1.43 14.64 -5.78
CA ASP A 53 -2.60 15.52 -5.92
C ASP A 53 -2.36 16.86 -5.22
N LEU A 54 -1.69 16.88 -4.06
CA LEU A 54 -1.32 18.09 -3.32
C LEU A 54 -0.32 18.94 -4.11
N ALA A 55 0.65 18.30 -4.77
CA ALA A 55 1.61 18.99 -5.63
C ALA A 55 0.96 19.62 -6.86
N ALA A 56 -0.10 19.00 -7.40
CA ALA A 56 -0.87 19.53 -8.52
C ALA A 56 -1.97 20.52 -8.10
N ALA A 57 -2.37 20.53 -6.83
CA ALA A 57 -3.45 21.37 -6.32
C ALA A 57 -3.03 22.85 -6.19
N GLY A 58 -3.77 23.71 -6.90
CA GLY A 58 -3.66 25.17 -6.82
C GLY A 58 -4.67 25.84 -5.87
N ASP A 59 -5.70 25.12 -5.41
CA ASP A 59 -6.71 25.63 -4.48
C ASP A 59 -6.31 25.34 -3.03
N GLU A 60 -6.23 26.37 -2.19
CA GLU A 60 -5.77 26.30 -0.80
C GLU A 60 -6.70 25.48 0.11
N ARG A 61 -8.01 25.50 -0.14
CA ARG A 61 -8.97 24.67 0.63
C ARG A 61 -8.81 23.21 0.28
N TYR A 62 -8.63 22.91 -1.01
CA TYR A 62 -8.39 21.54 -1.47
C TYR A 62 -7.05 21.01 -0.95
N ARG A 63 -6.00 21.83 -0.94
CA ARG A 63 -4.70 21.47 -0.32
C ARG A 63 -4.83 21.12 1.15
N THR A 64 -5.53 21.96 1.93
CA THR A 64 -5.77 21.70 3.36
C THR A 64 -6.46 20.35 3.58
N MET A 65 -7.46 20.02 2.74
CA MET A 65 -8.15 18.72 2.81
C MET A 65 -7.20 17.55 2.50
N LEU A 66 -6.35 17.68 1.48
CA LEU A 66 -5.36 16.67 1.11
C LEU A 66 -4.32 16.46 2.22
N GLU A 67 -3.84 17.53 2.85
CA GLU A 67 -2.91 17.45 3.99
C GLU A 67 -3.52 16.72 5.18
N GLN A 68 -4.79 16.98 5.51
CA GLN A 68 -5.51 16.26 6.56
C GLN A 68 -5.67 14.77 6.23
N ALA A 69 -5.99 14.44 4.98
CA ALA A 69 -6.12 13.07 4.52
C ALA A 69 -4.77 12.33 4.56
N ILE A 70 -3.67 12.97 4.15
CA ILE A 70 -2.30 12.42 4.28
C ILE A 70 -1.97 12.15 5.76
N ALA A 71 -2.26 13.11 6.65
CA ALA A 71 -2.00 12.95 8.08
C ALA A 71 -2.82 11.81 8.70
N HIS A 72 -4.03 11.55 8.20
CA HIS A 72 -4.83 10.41 8.62
C HIS A 72 -4.20 9.08 8.18
N LEU A 73 -3.83 8.95 6.90
CA LEU A 73 -3.15 7.75 6.38
C LEU A 73 -1.81 7.48 7.09
N ASP A 74 -1.07 8.53 7.44
CA ASP A 74 0.19 8.40 8.19
C ASP A 74 -0.04 7.80 9.59
N ARG A 75 -1.15 8.13 10.25
CA ARG A 75 -1.51 7.50 11.54
C ARG A 75 -1.89 6.04 11.36
N GLU A 76 -2.64 5.71 10.32
CA GLU A 76 -3.00 4.32 10.02
C GLU A 76 -1.77 3.47 9.68
N LEU A 77 -0.81 4.03 8.95
CA LEU A 77 0.47 3.39 8.65
C LEU A 77 1.25 3.08 9.92
N VAL A 78 1.38 4.05 10.84
CA VAL A 78 2.05 3.82 12.13
C VAL A 78 1.33 2.73 12.94
N SER A 79 -0.01 2.71 12.93
CA SER A 79 -0.77 1.67 13.64
C SER A 79 -0.64 0.27 13.02
N THR A 80 -0.41 0.18 11.71
CA THR A 80 -0.27 -1.09 10.98
C THR A 80 1.15 -1.66 11.10
N ASP A 81 2.14 -0.81 11.39
CA ASP A 81 3.55 -1.19 11.55
C ASP A 81 3.90 -1.68 12.98
N GLN A 82 3.01 -1.46 13.96
CA GLN A 82 3.13 -1.95 15.35
C GLN A 82 2.49 -3.33 15.54
#